data_AF-A0A067CBP5-F1
#
_entry.id   AF-A0A067CBP5-F1
#
_cell.length_a   1.000
_cell.length_b   1.000
_cell.length_c   1.000
_cell.angle_alpha   90.00
_cell.angle_beta   90.00
_cell.angle_gamma   90.00
#
_symmetry.space_group_name_H-M   'P 1'
#
loop_
_entity.id
_entity.type
_entity.pdbx_description
1 polymer ?
#
loop_
_entity_poly.entity_id
_entity_poly.type
_entity_poly.pdbx_seq_one_letter_code
_entity_poly.pdbx_strand_id
1 'polypeptide(L)'
;MLATTDDELDRRRAAVAKRLHAAVDPPLLQECARWTQRATRLYAQVLQTRPAQAVSASVVGHRQCFVQGRRFVEYELVIETDWRGAQRAWHRYSTFRSLAASLHAPLPKLPATHLFGAHSDRTIETRKERLNAFLAALLRDTTLQWCLRMADGNRVGRRKTKQVLPLDALRALHVEASRGGEAARLAAVDAACAAGSAPAFVAAEIGRLQQRVELLTSVLGLHGGVTLATARIVDARWIPHSRLTQYRIQIETPERGALSAWFRHETFLQLAASLSAKYGPGIPTLEAEKHLPRCLDRRMARLNAFLAAILELSAVEWAIRIDEATCVVKPANPSQRPSSASTVSDDDDGWP
;
A
#
# COMPACT_ATOMS: atom_id res chain seq x y z
N MET A 1 -30.60 6.79 -9.72
CA MET A 1 -30.39 5.82 -10.82
C MET A 1 -28.89 5.56 -11.04
N LEU A 2 -28.17 5.02 -10.04
CA LEU A 2 -26.75 4.61 -10.19
C LEU A 2 -26.46 3.20 -9.66
N ALA A 3 -27.45 2.53 -9.04
CA ALA A 3 -27.31 1.19 -8.47
C ALA A 3 -27.33 0.05 -9.51
N THR A 4 -27.77 0.32 -10.74
CA THR A 4 -28.06 -0.76 -11.72
C THR A 4 -26.83 -1.51 -12.21
N THR A 5 -25.65 -0.90 -12.15
CA THR A 5 -24.48 -1.42 -12.85
C THR A 5 -23.54 -2.25 -11.97
N ASP A 6 -23.50 -1.98 -10.66
CA ASP A 6 -22.77 -2.81 -9.69
C ASP A 6 -23.59 -4.07 -9.35
N ASP A 7 -24.92 -3.91 -9.20
CA ASP A 7 -25.85 -5.03 -9.00
C ASP A 7 -25.83 -6.03 -10.17
N GLU A 8 -25.59 -5.56 -11.39
CA GLU A 8 -25.44 -6.41 -12.57
C GLU A 8 -24.11 -7.18 -12.56
N LEU A 9 -23.03 -6.52 -12.19
CA LEU A 9 -21.71 -7.14 -12.08
C LEU A 9 -21.71 -8.20 -10.96
N ASP A 10 -22.35 -7.92 -9.82
CA ASP A 10 -22.50 -8.86 -8.71
C ASP A 10 -23.36 -10.07 -9.07
N ARG A 11 -24.49 -9.86 -9.77
CA ARG A 11 -25.28 -10.98 -10.31
C ARG A 11 -24.45 -11.84 -11.26
N ARG A 12 -23.64 -11.21 -12.11
CA ARG A 12 -22.75 -11.93 -13.03
C ARG A 12 -21.67 -12.71 -12.29
N ARG A 13 -21.04 -12.14 -11.26
CA ARG A 13 -20.08 -12.84 -10.37
C ARG A 13 -20.72 -14.09 -9.78
N ALA A 14 -21.92 -13.98 -9.21
CA ALA A 14 -22.62 -15.10 -8.60
C ALA A 14 -22.96 -16.21 -9.61
N ALA A 15 -23.43 -15.84 -10.81
CA ALA A 15 -23.75 -16.79 -11.87
C ALA A 15 -22.51 -17.54 -12.36
N VAL A 16 -21.40 -16.81 -12.61
CA VAL A 16 -20.11 -17.39 -13.01
C VAL A 16 -19.58 -18.33 -11.93
N ALA A 17 -19.64 -17.92 -10.65
CA ALA A 17 -19.21 -18.75 -9.53
C ALA A 17 -19.99 -20.06 -9.47
N LYS A 18 -21.33 -20.03 -9.65
CA LYS A 18 -22.16 -21.24 -9.66
C LYS A 18 -21.75 -22.21 -10.77
N ARG A 19 -21.49 -21.70 -11.98
CA ARG A 19 -21.01 -22.53 -13.11
C ARG A 19 -19.65 -23.15 -12.82
N LEU A 20 -18.74 -22.35 -12.26
CA LEU A 20 -17.38 -22.80 -11.93
C LEU A 20 -17.40 -23.93 -10.89
N HIS A 21 -18.23 -23.82 -9.84
CA HIS A 21 -18.40 -24.87 -8.82
C HIS A 21 -18.99 -26.17 -9.38
N ALA A 22 -19.77 -26.10 -10.45
CA ALA A 22 -20.31 -27.29 -11.11
C ALA A 22 -19.30 -27.97 -12.05
N ALA A 23 -18.30 -27.22 -12.54
CA ALA A 23 -17.38 -27.67 -13.58
C ALA A 23 -15.96 -27.97 -13.08
N VAL A 24 -15.61 -27.58 -11.85
CA VAL A 24 -14.24 -27.65 -11.32
C VAL A 24 -14.22 -28.22 -9.90
N ASP A 25 -13.23 -29.06 -9.62
CA ASP A 25 -13.09 -29.70 -8.31
C ASP A 25 -12.89 -28.69 -7.17
N PRO A 26 -13.53 -28.90 -6.00
CA PRO A 26 -13.46 -27.98 -4.86
C PRO A 26 -12.03 -27.63 -4.38
N PRO A 27 -11.05 -28.56 -4.32
CA PRO A 27 -9.69 -28.23 -3.88
C PRO A 27 -9.00 -27.20 -4.78
N LEU A 28 -9.17 -27.31 -6.11
CA LEU A 28 -8.58 -26.40 -7.08
C LEU A 28 -9.21 -25.00 -6.97
N LEU A 29 -10.52 -24.94 -6.73
CA LEU A 29 -11.23 -23.69 -6.47
C LEU A 29 -10.78 -23.02 -5.16
N GLN A 30 -10.57 -23.81 -4.11
CA GLN A 30 -10.06 -23.30 -2.83
C GLN A 30 -8.65 -22.73 -2.98
N GLU A 31 -7.78 -23.38 -3.74
CA GLU A 31 -6.44 -22.86 -4.02
C GLU A 31 -6.50 -21.54 -4.80
N CYS A 32 -7.28 -21.47 -5.87
CA CYS A 32 -7.48 -20.24 -6.64
C CYS A 32 -8.03 -19.10 -5.78
N ALA A 33 -8.98 -19.39 -4.88
CA ALA A 33 -9.52 -18.43 -3.93
C ALA A 33 -8.45 -17.90 -2.95
N ARG A 34 -7.60 -18.79 -2.41
CA ARG A 34 -6.48 -18.40 -1.52
C ARG A 34 -5.52 -17.44 -2.21
N TRP A 35 -5.09 -17.77 -3.44
CA TRP A 35 -4.20 -16.91 -4.21
C TRP A 35 -4.86 -15.58 -4.59
N THR A 36 -6.15 -15.59 -4.96
CA THR A 36 -6.93 -14.39 -5.24
C THR A 36 -6.98 -13.45 -4.04
N GLN A 37 -7.29 -13.99 -2.85
CA GLN A 37 -7.33 -13.22 -1.61
C GLN A 37 -5.96 -12.61 -1.28
N ARG A 38 -4.88 -13.38 -1.42
CA ARG A 38 -3.50 -12.91 -1.20
C ARG A 38 -3.12 -11.80 -2.17
N ALA A 39 -3.36 -11.99 -3.47
CA ALA A 39 -3.09 -10.98 -4.50
C ALA A 39 -3.87 -9.68 -4.25
N THR A 40 -5.15 -9.80 -3.85
CA THR A 40 -6.02 -8.66 -3.54
C THR A 40 -5.49 -7.87 -2.35
N ARG A 41 -5.09 -8.56 -1.26
CA ARG A 41 -4.52 -7.93 -0.06
C ARG A 41 -3.24 -7.18 -0.38
N LEU A 42 -2.30 -7.81 -1.09
CA LEU A 42 -1.03 -7.20 -1.46
C LEU A 42 -1.25 -6.01 -2.39
N TYR A 43 -2.15 -6.12 -3.36
CA TYR A 43 -2.46 -5.03 -4.26
C TYR A 43 -3.07 -3.83 -3.54
N ALA A 44 -3.99 -4.05 -2.58
CA ALA A 44 -4.51 -2.99 -1.72
C ALA A 44 -3.39 -2.30 -0.92
N GLN A 45 -2.41 -3.07 -0.42
CA GLN A 45 -1.25 -2.52 0.26
C GLN A 45 -0.36 -1.70 -0.68
N VAL A 46 -0.16 -2.12 -1.93
CA VAL A 46 0.54 -1.31 -2.96
C VAL A 46 -0.18 0.01 -3.20
N LEU A 47 -1.52 -0.02 -3.31
CA LEU A 47 -2.33 1.19 -3.48
C LEU A 47 -2.20 2.17 -2.30
N GLN A 48 -1.93 1.69 -1.10
CA GLN A 48 -1.75 2.55 0.09
C GLN A 48 -0.31 3.06 0.23
N THR A 49 0.68 2.22 -0.05
CA THR A 49 2.09 2.48 0.28
C THR A 49 2.91 3.04 -0.86
N ARG A 50 2.52 2.78 -2.11
CA ARG A 50 3.25 3.23 -3.31
C ARG A 50 2.45 4.31 -4.03
N PRO A 51 2.69 5.61 -3.79
CA PRO A 51 1.94 6.66 -4.45
C PRO A 51 2.23 6.68 -5.95
N ALA A 52 1.19 6.68 -6.78
CA ALA A 52 1.32 6.87 -8.22
C ALA A 52 1.73 8.32 -8.52
N GLN A 53 2.63 8.47 -9.50
CA GLN A 53 3.14 9.77 -9.91
C GLN A 53 2.25 10.37 -11.00
N ALA A 54 2.00 11.68 -10.92
CA ALA A 54 1.28 12.40 -11.95
C ALA A 54 2.13 12.51 -13.22
N VAL A 55 1.60 12.03 -14.35
CA VAL A 55 2.18 12.13 -15.69
C VAL A 55 1.56 13.31 -16.44
N SER A 56 0.24 13.45 -16.37
CA SER A 56 -0.48 14.60 -16.92
C SER A 56 -1.62 15.01 -15.99
N ALA A 57 -2.07 16.25 -16.08
CA ALA A 57 -3.15 16.78 -15.26
C ALA A 57 -3.89 17.87 -16.03
N SER A 58 -5.21 17.80 -16.03
CA SER A 58 -6.07 18.80 -16.68
C SER A 58 -7.39 18.95 -15.95
N VAL A 59 -7.97 20.14 -16.06
CA VAL A 59 -9.35 20.44 -15.70
C VAL A 59 -10.20 20.35 -16.96
N VAL A 60 -11.08 19.36 -17.00
CA VAL A 60 -11.90 19.03 -18.18
C VAL A 60 -13.32 19.58 -18.10
N GLY A 61 -13.84 19.73 -16.88
CA GLY A 61 -15.23 20.11 -16.64
C GLY A 61 -15.39 20.99 -15.41
N HIS A 62 -16.62 21.45 -15.20
CA HIS A 62 -17.01 22.20 -14.02
C HIS A 62 -18.44 21.82 -13.59
N ARG A 63 -18.76 22.03 -12.31
CA ARG A 63 -20.13 21.88 -11.80
C ARG A 63 -20.42 22.96 -10.77
N GLN A 64 -21.66 23.41 -10.74
CA GLN A 64 -22.15 24.30 -9.68
C GLN A 64 -22.71 23.47 -8.54
N CYS A 65 -22.26 23.77 -7.32
CA CYS A 65 -22.70 23.11 -6.11
C CYS A 65 -23.39 24.13 -5.20
N PHE A 66 -24.40 23.66 -4.47
CA PHE A 66 -25.14 24.46 -3.50
C PHE A 66 -25.14 23.73 -2.15
N VAL A 67 -24.48 24.31 -1.14
CA VAL A 67 -24.40 23.73 0.20
C VAL A 67 -24.70 24.83 1.22
N GLN A 68 -25.63 24.59 2.14
CA GLN A 68 -25.98 25.53 3.22
C GLN A 68 -26.29 26.95 2.72
N GLY A 69 -27.05 27.08 1.63
CA GLY A 69 -27.41 28.39 1.06
C GLY A 69 -26.30 29.08 0.27
N ARG A 70 -25.10 28.48 0.17
CA ARG A 70 -23.95 29.05 -0.55
C ARG A 70 -23.69 28.29 -1.85
N ARG A 71 -23.60 29.05 -2.95
CA ARG A 71 -23.18 28.54 -4.26
C ARG A 71 -21.67 28.57 -4.40
N PHE A 72 -21.08 27.49 -4.88
CA PHE A 72 -19.67 27.43 -5.28
C PHE A 72 -19.49 26.60 -6.54
N VAL A 73 -18.31 26.70 -7.15
CA VAL A 73 -17.96 25.95 -8.37
C VAL A 73 -16.87 24.97 -8.03
N GLU A 74 -17.05 23.74 -8.49
CA GLU A 74 -16.01 22.71 -8.51
C GLU A 74 -15.57 22.44 -9.94
N TYR A 75 -14.31 22.07 -10.08
CA TYR A 75 -13.62 21.80 -11.32
C TYR A 75 -13.26 20.33 -11.34
N GLU A 76 -13.57 19.66 -12.45
CA GLU A 76 -13.24 18.26 -12.64
C GLU A 76 -11.77 18.14 -13.04
N LEU A 77 -10.95 17.71 -12.10
CA LEU A 77 -9.55 17.40 -12.29
C LEU A 77 -9.41 15.95 -12.76
N VAL A 78 -8.72 15.76 -13.87
CA VAL A 78 -8.26 14.47 -14.38
C VAL A 78 -6.75 14.44 -14.31
N ILE A 79 -6.18 13.45 -13.63
CA ILE A 79 -4.73 13.21 -13.57
C ILE A 79 -4.46 11.84 -14.17
N GLU A 80 -3.68 11.79 -15.25
CA GLU A 80 -3.07 10.53 -15.70
C GLU A 80 -1.88 10.22 -14.82
N THR A 81 -1.85 8.98 -14.33
CA THR A 81 -0.76 8.51 -13.48
C THR A 81 0.16 7.56 -14.22
N ASP A 82 1.34 7.37 -13.64
CA ASP A 82 2.35 6.46 -14.17
C ASP A 82 1.89 4.99 -14.20
N TRP A 83 1.03 4.53 -13.28
CA TRP A 83 0.53 3.15 -13.29
C TRP A 83 -0.92 2.90 -12.85
N ARG A 84 -1.61 3.88 -12.23
CA ARG A 84 -3.04 3.76 -11.81
C ARG A 84 -4.03 4.31 -12.83
N GLY A 85 -3.58 4.50 -14.07
CA GLY A 85 -4.38 5.15 -15.13
C GLY A 85 -4.90 6.54 -14.73
N ALA A 86 -6.03 6.90 -15.34
CA ALA A 86 -6.71 8.17 -15.14
C ALA A 86 -7.46 8.23 -13.81
N GLN A 87 -7.13 9.22 -12.99
CA GLN A 87 -7.80 9.48 -11.71
C GLN A 87 -8.60 10.79 -11.79
N ARG A 88 -9.83 10.78 -11.26
CA ARG A 88 -10.74 11.93 -11.31
C ARG A 88 -11.08 12.46 -9.93
N ALA A 89 -11.20 13.79 -9.83
CA ALA A 89 -11.58 14.46 -8.59
C ALA A 89 -12.31 15.77 -8.89
N TRP A 90 -13.22 16.15 -8.00
CA TRP A 90 -13.85 17.47 -8.02
C TRP A 90 -13.19 18.35 -6.96
N HIS A 91 -12.64 19.48 -7.38
CA HIS A 91 -11.96 20.41 -6.49
C HIS A 91 -12.45 21.83 -6.67
N ARG A 92 -12.47 22.58 -5.57
CA ARG A 92 -12.73 24.01 -5.61
C ARG A 92 -11.51 24.75 -6.11
N TYR A 93 -11.73 25.92 -6.71
CA TYR A 93 -10.64 26.81 -7.12
C TYR A 93 -9.69 27.15 -5.96
N SER A 94 -10.21 27.26 -4.73
CA SER A 94 -9.41 27.47 -3.53
C SER A 94 -8.39 26.36 -3.25
N THR A 95 -8.70 25.10 -3.59
CA THR A 95 -7.77 23.97 -3.43
C THR A 95 -6.48 24.20 -4.25
N PHE A 96 -6.62 24.59 -5.51
CA PHE A 96 -5.48 24.88 -6.37
C PHE A 96 -4.71 26.13 -5.92
N ARG A 97 -5.42 27.15 -5.42
CA ARG A 97 -4.77 28.34 -4.84
C ARG A 97 -3.93 28.00 -3.62
N SER A 98 -4.45 27.19 -2.70
CA SER A 98 -3.71 26.75 -1.52
C SER A 98 -2.49 25.92 -1.93
N LEU A 99 -2.62 25.06 -2.94
CA LEU A 99 -1.49 24.32 -3.48
C LEU A 99 -0.43 25.27 -4.08
N ALA A 100 -0.83 26.21 -4.93
CA ALA A 100 0.08 27.19 -5.53
C ALA A 100 0.83 28.00 -4.47
N ALA A 101 0.13 28.41 -3.40
CA ALA A 101 0.72 29.13 -2.28
C ALA A 101 1.77 28.29 -1.51
N SER A 102 1.52 26.99 -1.34
CA SER A 102 2.43 26.09 -0.61
C SER A 102 3.74 25.76 -1.35
N LEU A 103 3.77 25.93 -2.68
CA LEU A 103 4.91 25.51 -3.48
C LEU A 103 6.03 26.55 -3.56
N HIS A 104 5.76 27.81 -3.18
CA HIS A 104 6.73 28.93 -3.20
C HIS A 104 7.58 28.99 -4.49
N ALA A 105 7.00 28.61 -5.63
CA ALA A 105 7.66 28.46 -6.92
C ALA A 105 7.14 29.49 -7.94
N PRO A 106 7.90 29.84 -9.00
CA PRO A 106 7.49 30.78 -10.04
C PRO A 106 6.44 30.18 -10.98
N LEU A 107 5.30 29.76 -10.43
CA LEU A 107 4.17 29.18 -11.16
C LEU A 107 3.16 30.27 -11.58
N PRO A 108 2.33 30.03 -12.62
CA PRO A 108 1.25 30.92 -13.00
C PRO A 108 0.36 31.28 -11.81
N LYS A 109 0.16 32.58 -11.59
CA LYS A 109 -0.61 33.07 -10.44
C LYS A 109 -2.09 32.71 -10.57
N LEU A 110 -2.67 32.21 -9.47
CA LEU A 110 -4.09 31.95 -9.33
C LEU A 110 -4.73 33.07 -8.46
N PRO A 111 -5.32 34.12 -9.08
CA PRO A 111 -5.79 35.29 -8.35
C PRO A 111 -6.95 34.98 -7.41
N ALA A 112 -7.15 35.82 -6.39
CA ALA A 112 -8.29 35.74 -5.49
C ALA A 112 -9.60 35.98 -6.25
N THR A 113 -10.65 35.24 -5.88
CA THR A 113 -11.97 35.41 -6.47
C THR A 113 -12.65 36.62 -5.83
N HIS A 114 -13.03 37.62 -6.63
CA HIS A 114 -13.93 38.68 -6.17
C HIS A 114 -15.32 38.09 -5.85
N LEU A 115 -15.97 38.60 -4.80
CA LEU A 115 -17.24 38.10 -4.24
C LEU A 115 -18.44 38.27 -5.19
N PHE A 116 -18.39 39.20 -6.14
CA PHE A 116 -19.48 39.51 -7.06
C PHE A 116 -18.99 39.24 -8.50
N GLY A 117 -19.53 38.20 -9.15
CA GLY A 117 -19.12 37.74 -10.48
C GLY A 117 -18.47 36.35 -10.53
N ALA A 118 -18.31 35.68 -9.39
CA ALA A 118 -17.55 34.43 -9.26
C ALA A 118 -18.13 33.18 -9.95
N HIS A 119 -19.29 33.28 -10.61
CA HIS A 119 -20.07 32.14 -11.11
C HIS A 119 -20.66 32.34 -12.52
N SER A 120 -20.24 33.38 -13.26
CA SER A 120 -20.61 33.47 -14.68
C SER A 120 -19.80 32.45 -15.48
N ASP A 121 -20.38 31.89 -16.53
CA ASP A 121 -19.74 30.86 -17.35
C ASP A 121 -18.40 31.35 -17.93
N ARG A 122 -18.36 32.61 -18.39
CA ARG A 122 -17.11 33.26 -18.85
C ARG A 122 -16.02 33.27 -17.77
N THR A 123 -16.39 33.54 -16.51
CA THR A 123 -15.45 33.53 -15.38
C THR A 123 -14.99 32.12 -15.05
N ILE A 124 -15.89 31.14 -15.15
CA ILE A 124 -15.59 29.72 -14.91
C ILE A 124 -14.61 29.20 -15.97
N GLU A 125 -14.85 29.48 -17.25
CA GLU A 125 -13.96 29.06 -18.34
C GLU A 125 -12.58 29.76 -18.26
N THR A 126 -12.54 31.07 -17.99
CA THR A 126 -11.27 31.78 -17.75
C THR A 126 -10.47 31.16 -16.59
N ARG A 127 -11.16 30.72 -15.53
CA ARG A 127 -10.51 30.00 -14.42
C ARG A 127 -10.03 28.62 -14.84
N LYS A 128 -10.80 27.89 -15.64
CA LYS A 128 -10.41 26.58 -16.18
C LYS A 128 -9.11 26.68 -16.97
N GLU A 129 -8.99 27.67 -17.86
CA GLU A 129 -7.77 27.94 -18.62
C GLU A 129 -6.58 28.23 -17.71
N ARG A 130 -6.75 29.08 -16.69
CA ARG A 130 -5.70 29.39 -15.72
C ARG A 130 -5.28 28.18 -14.88
N LEU A 131 -6.24 27.35 -14.47
CA LEU A 131 -5.96 26.10 -13.76
C LEU A 131 -5.15 25.15 -14.64
N ASN A 132 -5.51 25.00 -15.92
CA ASN A 132 -4.76 24.19 -16.86
C ASN A 132 -3.34 24.73 -17.11
N ALA A 133 -3.17 26.05 -17.26
CA ALA A 133 -1.86 26.67 -17.37
C ALA A 133 -1.00 26.43 -16.13
N PHE A 134 -1.60 26.54 -14.94
CA PHE A 134 -0.95 26.24 -13.66
C PHE A 134 -0.53 24.76 -13.56
N LEU A 135 -1.42 23.82 -13.87
CA LEU A 135 -1.12 22.38 -13.85
C LEU A 135 -0.04 21.99 -14.85
N ALA A 136 -0.06 22.56 -16.06
CA ALA A 136 0.98 22.34 -17.06
C ALA A 136 2.35 22.85 -16.59
N ALA A 137 2.40 24.02 -15.96
CA ALA A 137 3.64 24.54 -15.37
C ALA A 137 4.14 23.68 -14.20
N LEU A 138 3.20 23.24 -13.34
CA LEU A 138 3.48 22.37 -12.21
C LEU A 138 4.06 21.00 -12.61
N LEU A 139 3.65 20.47 -13.77
CA LEU A 139 4.14 19.19 -14.28
C LEU A 139 5.50 19.29 -14.97
N ARG A 140 5.79 20.45 -15.61
CA ARG A 140 7.09 20.73 -16.24
C ARG A 140 8.23 20.80 -15.23
N ASP A 141 7.96 21.36 -14.06
CA ASP A 141 8.94 21.41 -12.98
C ASP A 141 9.00 20.07 -12.23
N THR A 142 10.03 19.29 -12.54
CA THR A 142 10.25 17.96 -11.96
C THR A 142 10.76 18.00 -10.52
N THR A 143 11.17 19.18 -10.03
CA THR A 143 11.75 19.36 -8.70
C THR A 143 10.68 19.56 -7.62
N LEU A 144 9.51 20.05 -8.02
CA LEU A 144 8.40 20.35 -7.12
C LEU A 144 7.73 19.08 -6.61
N GLN A 145 7.47 19.07 -5.30
CA GLN A 145 6.73 18.01 -4.63
C GLN A 145 5.34 18.50 -4.26
N TRP A 146 4.32 17.77 -4.69
CA TRP A 146 2.93 18.13 -4.47
C TRP A 146 2.03 16.90 -4.48
N CYS A 147 0.84 17.03 -3.90
CA CYS A 147 -0.21 16.03 -4.07
C CYS A 147 -1.60 16.65 -3.92
N LEU A 148 -2.54 16.11 -4.67
CA LEU A 148 -3.97 16.38 -4.56
C LEU A 148 -4.71 15.10 -4.18
N ARG A 149 -5.87 15.25 -3.53
CA ARG A 149 -6.67 14.12 -3.05
C ARG A 149 -7.72 13.76 -4.10
N MET A 150 -7.75 12.51 -4.52
CA MET A 150 -8.67 12.01 -5.53
C MET A 150 -10.00 11.55 -4.91
N ALA A 151 -11.00 11.29 -5.76
CA ALA A 151 -12.34 10.89 -5.32
C ALA A 151 -12.36 9.57 -4.52
N ASP A 152 -11.47 8.65 -4.86
CA ASP A 152 -11.25 7.37 -4.17
C ASP A 152 -10.53 7.53 -2.81
N GLY A 153 -10.18 8.76 -2.43
CA GLY A 153 -9.46 9.08 -1.20
C GLY A 153 -7.93 9.01 -1.32
N ASN A 154 -7.39 8.48 -2.42
CA ASN A 154 -5.96 8.40 -2.65
C ASN A 154 -5.34 9.78 -2.91
N ARG A 155 -4.04 9.91 -2.71
CA ARG A 155 -3.29 11.13 -3.04
C ARG A 155 -2.42 10.89 -4.27
N VAL A 156 -2.55 11.77 -5.25
CA VAL A 156 -1.81 11.71 -6.50
C VAL A 156 -1.05 13.02 -6.70
N GLY A 157 0.17 12.96 -7.20
CA GLY A 157 0.98 14.13 -7.51
C GLY A 157 2.41 13.73 -7.81
N ARG A 158 3.35 14.64 -7.58
CA ARG A 158 4.78 14.39 -7.77
C ARG A 158 5.48 14.31 -6.42
N ARG A 159 6.22 13.24 -6.17
CA ARG A 159 7.03 13.03 -4.96
C ARG A 159 8.40 12.50 -5.34
N LYS A 160 9.43 12.86 -4.56
CA LYS A 160 10.75 12.26 -4.73
C LYS A 160 10.69 10.81 -4.26
N THR A 161 10.78 9.86 -5.19
CA THR A 161 10.86 8.43 -4.89
C THR A 161 12.22 7.91 -5.33
N LYS A 162 13.00 7.35 -4.40
CA LYS A 162 14.28 6.69 -4.73
C LYS A 162 14.10 5.29 -5.33
N GLN A 163 12.89 4.76 -5.26
CA GLN A 163 12.61 3.40 -5.68
C GLN A 163 12.18 3.35 -7.15
N VAL A 164 12.82 2.46 -7.90
CA VAL A 164 12.41 2.11 -9.25
C VAL A 164 11.31 1.06 -9.13
N LEU A 165 10.12 1.37 -9.67
CA LEU A 165 8.99 0.45 -9.69
C LEU A 165 8.86 -0.17 -11.09
N PRO A 166 8.42 -1.45 -11.21
CA PRO A 166 8.08 -2.07 -12.49
C PRO A 166 6.75 -1.50 -13.00
N LEU A 167 6.80 -0.28 -13.57
CA LEU A 167 5.61 0.49 -13.93
C LEU A 167 4.71 -0.24 -14.93
N ASP A 168 5.27 -0.90 -15.94
CA ASP A 168 4.48 -1.61 -16.96
C ASP A 168 3.71 -2.80 -16.37
N ALA A 169 4.35 -3.54 -15.48
CA ALA A 169 3.70 -4.64 -14.78
C ALA A 169 2.60 -4.13 -13.84
N LEU A 170 2.84 -3.02 -13.14
CA LEU A 170 1.81 -2.37 -12.31
C LEU A 170 0.64 -1.82 -13.12
N ARG A 171 0.88 -1.28 -14.32
CA ARG A 171 -0.18 -0.86 -15.26
C ARG A 171 -1.06 -2.04 -15.64
N ALA A 172 -0.44 -3.16 -16.06
CA ALA A 172 -1.19 -4.36 -16.43
C ALA A 172 -2.06 -4.85 -15.27
N LEU A 173 -1.50 -4.94 -14.05
CA LEU A 173 -2.26 -5.31 -12.86
C LEU A 173 -3.41 -4.35 -12.55
N HIS A 174 -3.23 -3.05 -12.77
CA HIS A 174 -4.28 -2.06 -12.55
C HIS A 174 -5.43 -2.22 -13.56
N VAL A 175 -5.10 -2.48 -14.83
CA VAL A 175 -6.10 -2.75 -15.87
C VAL A 175 -6.90 -4.01 -15.53
N GLU A 176 -6.24 -5.08 -15.09
CA GLU A 176 -6.92 -6.31 -14.64
C GLU A 176 -7.83 -6.08 -13.43
N ALA A 177 -7.38 -5.27 -12.47
CA ALA A 177 -8.15 -4.93 -11.27
C ALA A 177 -9.28 -3.92 -11.54
N SER A 178 -9.30 -3.29 -12.72
CA SER A 178 -10.36 -2.39 -13.11
C SER A 178 -11.64 -3.15 -13.39
N ARG A 179 -12.77 -2.44 -13.35
CA ARG A 179 -14.08 -3.01 -13.69
C ARG A 179 -14.12 -3.63 -15.08
N GLY A 180 -13.43 -3.04 -16.05
CA GLY A 180 -13.32 -3.57 -17.41
C GLY A 180 -12.53 -4.88 -17.45
N GLY A 181 -11.42 -4.95 -16.72
CA GLY A 181 -10.62 -6.16 -16.56
C GLY A 181 -11.41 -7.30 -15.90
N GLU A 182 -12.17 -6.98 -14.85
CA GLU A 182 -13.02 -7.95 -14.19
C GLU A 182 -14.13 -8.49 -15.10
N ALA A 183 -14.82 -7.62 -15.83
CA ALA A 183 -15.86 -8.03 -16.78
C ALA A 183 -15.28 -8.95 -17.88
N ALA A 184 -14.09 -8.64 -18.40
CA ALA A 184 -13.38 -9.49 -19.35
C ALA A 184 -13.01 -10.85 -18.73
N ARG A 185 -12.56 -10.87 -17.47
CA ARG A 185 -12.25 -12.11 -16.75
C ARG A 185 -13.48 -13.00 -16.57
N LEU A 186 -14.61 -12.43 -16.15
CA LEU A 186 -15.87 -13.17 -16.01
C LEU A 186 -16.33 -13.76 -17.36
N ALA A 187 -16.17 -13.02 -18.46
CA ALA A 187 -16.45 -13.52 -19.80
C ALA A 187 -15.53 -14.68 -20.22
N ALA A 188 -14.24 -14.61 -19.89
CA ALA A 188 -13.29 -15.68 -20.15
C ALA A 188 -13.61 -16.96 -19.37
N VAL A 189 -14.02 -16.82 -18.10
CA VAL A 189 -14.49 -17.96 -17.29
C VAL A 189 -15.73 -18.59 -17.92
N ASP A 190 -16.70 -17.79 -18.37
CA ASP A 190 -17.91 -18.30 -19.02
C ASP A 190 -17.59 -19.07 -20.29
N ALA A 191 -16.66 -18.58 -21.11
CA ALA A 191 -16.18 -19.27 -22.29
C ALA A 191 -15.50 -20.60 -21.94
N ALA A 192 -14.66 -20.62 -20.90
CA ALA A 192 -14.00 -21.84 -20.44
C ALA A 192 -15.00 -22.89 -19.90
N CYS A 193 -16.02 -22.46 -19.16
CA CYS A 193 -17.11 -23.33 -18.71
C CYS A 193 -17.90 -23.90 -19.90
N ALA A 194 -18.24 -23.07 -20.90
CA ALA A 194 -18.96 -23.52 -22.09
C ALA A 194 -18.13 -24.50 -22.94
N ALA A 195 -16.80 -24.33 -22.99
CA ALA A 195 -15.89 -25.20 -23.72
C ALA A 195 -15.48 -26.48 -22.93
N GLY A 196 -15.95 -26.66 -21.70
CA GLY A 196 -15.52 -27.77 -20.84
C GLY A 196 -14.06 -27.69 -20.38
N SER A 197 -13.39 -26.55 -20.56
CA SER A 197 -11.99 -26.32 -20.22
C SER A 197 -11.81 -25.55 -18.90
N ALA A 198 -12.85 -25.49 -18.06
CA ALA A 198 -12.83 -24.73 -16.81
C ALA A 198 -11.72 -25.16 -15.83
N PRO A 199 -11.41 -26.46 -15.63
CA PRO A 199 -10.30 -26.87 -14.76
C PRO A 199 -8.94 -26.35 -15.24
N ALA A 200 -8.67 -26.46 -16.55
CA ALA A 200 -7.44 -25.94 -17.15
C ALA A 200 -7.33 -24.42 -17.05
N PHE A 201 -8.45 -23.72 -17.23
CA PHE A 201 -8.52 -22.26 -17.02
C PHE A 201 -8.19 -21.89 -15.57
N VAL A 202 -8.75 -22.59 -14.58
CA VAL A 202 -8.48 -22.31 -13.15
C VAL A 202 -7.02 -22.60 -12.80
N ALA A 203 -6.44 -23.68 -13.32
CA ALA A 203 -5.03 -23.99 -13.11
C ALA A 203 -4.11 -22.89 -13.69
N ALA A 204 -4.41 -22.41 -14.90
CA ALA A 204 -3.68 -21.30 -15.50
C ALA A 204 -3.84 -19.98 -14.71
N GLU A 205 -5.05 -19.72 -14.18
CA GLU A 205 -5.32 -18.57 -13.33
C GLU A 205 -4.53 -18.64 -12.01
N ILE A 206 -4.38 -19.82 -11.40
CA ILE A 206 -3.52 -20.01 -10.22
C ILE A 206 -2.08 -19.61 -10.53
N GLY A 207 -1.52 -20.09 -11.65
CA GLY A 207 -0.16 -19.72 -12.07
C GLY A 207 -0.01 -18.21 -12.28
N ARG A 208 -0.98 -17.56 -12.92
CA ARG A 208 -1.01 -16.10 -13.09
C ARG A 208 -1.08 -15.37 -11.73
N LEU A 209 -1.92 -15.84 -10.81
CA LEU A 209 -2.06 -15.25 -9.48
C LEU A 209 -0.77 -15.39 -8.65
N GLN A 210 -0.05 -16.51 -8.78
CA GLN A 210 1.25 -16.72 -8.14
C GLN A 210 2.28 -15.70 -8.64
N GLN A 211 2.41 -15.53 -9.96
CA GLN A 211 3.28 -14.51 -10.57
C GLN A 211 2.91 -13.10 -10.12
N ARG A 212 1.61 -12.79 -10.06
CA ARG A 212 1.10 -11.52 -9.54
C ARG A 212 1.48 -11.30 -8.08
N VAL A 213 1.34 -12.32 -7.24
CA VAL A 213 1.73 -12.25 -5.83
C VAL A 213 3.22 -12.00 -5.71
N GLU A 214 4.06 -12.69 -6.47
CA GLU A 214 5.51 -12.46 -6.49
C GLU A 214 5.84 -11.01 -6.88
N LEU A 215 5.30 -10.52 -7.99
CA LEU A 215 5.47 -9.13 -8.43
C LEU A 215 5.06 -8.12 -7.36
N LEU A 216 3.88 -8.29 -6.75
CA LEU A 216 3.39 -7.38 -5.71
C LEU A 216 4.26 -7.43 -4.46
N THR A 217 4.76 -8.62 -4.13
CA THR A 217 5.67 -8.85 -3.01
C THR A 217 7.00 -8.12 -3.28
N SER A 218 7.55 -8.21 -4.49
CA SER A 218 8.73 -7.45 -4.93
C SER A 218 8.51 -5.93 -4.86
N VAL A 219 7.40 -5.43 -5.39
CA VAL A 219 7.03 -4.00 -5.36
C VAL A 219 6.94 -3.46 -3.92
N LEU A 220 6.41 -4.28 -3.00
CA LEU A 220 6.32 -3.94 -1.58
C LEU A 220 7.64 -4.12 -0.83
N GLY A 221 8.70 -4.64 -1.48
CA GLY A 221 9.95 -4.99 -0.81
C GLY A 221 9.74 -6.07 0.25
N LEU A 222 8.82 -7.01 -0.02
CA LEU A 222 8.51 -8.21 0.77
C LEU A 222 9.40 -9.41 0.43
N HIS A 223 10.28 -9.28 -0.56
CA HIS A 223 11.37 -10.21 -0.79
C HIS A 223 12.60 -9.79 0.01
N GLY A 224 13.18 -10.75 0.75
CA GLY A 224 14.22 -10.48 1.74
C GLY A 224 13.64 -9.99 3.07
N GLY A 225 14.19 -10.48 4.19
CA GLY A 225 13.78 -10.01 5.52
C GLY A 225 13.86 -8.48 5.59
N VAL A 226 12.82 -7.84 6.13
CA VAL A 226 12.82 -6.38 6.28
C VAL A 226 13.91 -6.02 7.27
N THR A 227 14.89 -5.20 6.92
CA THR A 227 15.92 -4.89 7.89
C THR A 227 15.39 -3.92 8.95
N LEU A 228 15.67 -4.25 10.19
CA LEU A 228 15.31 -3.42 11.33
C LEU A 228 16.39 -2.34 11.49
N ALA A 229 16.02 -1.06 11.41
CA ALA A 229 16.90 0.05 11.76
C ALA A 229 16.75 0.45 13.23
N THR A 230 15.52 0.68 13.68
CA THR A 230 15.21 0.98 15.09
C THR A 230 13.92 0.29 15.52
N ALA A 231 13.76 0.05 16.82
CA ALA A 231 12.54 -0.49 17.40
C ALA A 231 12.26 0.12 18.77
N ARG A 232 11.05 0.63 18.98
CA ARG A 232 10.61 1.22 20.24
C ARG A 232 9.14 0.97 20.53
N ILE A 233 8.79 0.79 21.78
CA ILE A 233 7.43 0.80 22.29
C ILE A 233 6.94 2.26 22.40
N VAL A 234 5.85 2.55 21.71
CA VAL A 234 5.26 3.91 21.62
C VAL A 234 3.91 4.05 22.31
N ASP A 235 3.27 2.93 22.64
CA ASP A 235 1.95 2.92 23.25
C ASP A 235 1.75 1.63 24.06
N ALA A 236 0.84 1.65 25.03
CA ALA A 236 0.45 0.50 25.83
C ALA A 236 -1.03 0.56 26.20
N ARG A 237 -1.72 -0.57 26.14
CA ARG A 237 -3.13 -0.68 26.50
C ARG A 237 -3.45 -1.91 27.32
N TRP A 238 -4.39 -1.75 28.23
CA TRP A 238 -5.05 -2.87 28.92
C TRP A 238 -6.20 -3.39 28.08
N ILE A 239 -6.31 -4.71 27.93
CA ILE A 239 -7.47 -5.35 27.32
C ILE A 239 -8.45 -5.76 28.43
N PRO A 240 -9.62 -5.12 28.54
CA PRO A 240 -10.54 -5.31 29.68
C PRO A 240 -10.97 -6.77 29.90
N HIS A 241 -11.19 -7.50 28.81
CA HIS A 241 -11.75 -8.85 28.84
C HIS A 241 -10.72 -9.96 29.11
N SER A 242 -9.42 -9.70 28.90
CA SER A 242 -8.38 -10.71 29.06
C SER A 242 -7.42 -10.44 30.21
N ARG A 243 -7.52 -9.27 30.87
CA ARG A 243 -6.54 -8.77 31.85
C ARG A 243 -5.09 -8.75 31.32
N LEU A 244 -4.91 -8.83 30.00
CA LEU A 244 -3.60 -8.79 29.35
C LEU A 244 -3.23 -7.36 28.97
N THR A 245 -1.93 -7.07 29.03
CA THR A 245 -1.38 -5.82 28.52
C THR A 245 -0.84 -6.04 27.11
N GLN A 246 -1.14 -5.11 26.20
CA GLN A 246 -0.54 -5.04 24.88
C GLN A 246 0.29 -3.77 24.74
N TYR A 247 1.40 -3.90 24.02
CA TYR A 247 2.36 -2.85 23.74
C TYR A 247 2.46 -2.66 22.24
N ARG A 248 2.38 -1.40 21.80
CA ARG A 248 2.57 -1.06 20.41
C ARG A 248 4.04 -0.81 20.15
N ILE A 249 4.67 -1.66 19.36
CA ILE A 249 6.01 -1.41 18.84
C ILE A 249 5.91 -0.58 17.57
N GLN A 250 6.79 0.41 17.43
CA GLN A 250 7.10 1.10 16.20
C GLN A 250 8.50 0.67 15.77
N ILE A 251 8.61 0.18 14.54
CA ILE A 251 9.87 -0.27 13.94
C ILE A 251 10.16 0.60 12.74
N GLU A 252 11.32 1.24 12.72
CA GLU A 252 11.79 1.94 11.52
C GLU A 252 12.61 0.99 10.68
N THR A 253 12.32 1.02 9.38
CA THR A 253 12.95 0.15 8.39
C THR A 253 13.42 1.03 7.24
N PRO A 254 14.64 0.81 6.71
CA PRO A 254 15.14 1.61 5.61
C PRO A 254 14.34 1.37 4.32
N GLU A 255 13.69 0.20 4.17
CA GLU A 255 12.95 -0.18 2.97
C GLU A 255 11.47 0.24 3.01
N ARG A 256 10.86 0.26 4.21
CA ARG A 256 9.40 0.43 4.35
C ARG A 256 8.98 1.58 5.27
N GLY A 257 9.93 2.34 5.81
CA GLY A 257 9.64 3.39 6.79
C GLY A 257 9.16 2.81 8.11
N ALA A 258 8.25 3.52 8.79
CA ALA A 258 7.76 3.11 10.10
C ALA A 258 6.63 2.07 10.01
N LEU A 259 6.88 0.88 10.53
CA LEU A 259 5.90 -0.18 10.76
C LEU A 259 5.44 -0.16 12.22
N SER A 260 4.23 -0.62 12.52
CA SER A 260 3.81 -0.79 13.92
C SER A 260 2.86 -1.95 14.11
N ALA A 261 3.00 -2.67 15.23
CA ALA A 261 2.13 -3.78 15.62
C ALA A 261 1.96 -3.84 17.14
N TRP A 262 0.89 -4.52 17.58
CA TRP A 262 0.58 -4.72 18.99
C TRP A 262 1.01 -6.11 19.44
N PHE A 263 1.86 -6.17 20.46
CA PHE A 263 2.38 -7.42 21.03
C PHE A 263 2.03 -7.54 22.51
N ARG A 264 1.95 -8.78 22.99
CA ARG A 264 1.88 -9.07 24.43
C ARG A 264 3.29 -8.99 25.03
N HIS A 265 3.39 -8.71 26.33
CA HIS A 265 4.68 -8.76 27.06
C HIS A 265 5.42 -10.08 26.85
N GLU A 266 4.67 -11.18 26.83
CA GLU A 266 5.17 -12.54 26.60
C GLU A 266 6.00 -12.67 25.31
N THR A 267 5.64 -11.94 24.26
CA THR A 267 6.40 -11.93 22.99
C THR A 267 7.83 -11.46 23.21
N PHE A 268 8.02 -10.43 24.05
CA PHE A 268 9.32 -9.87 24.36
C PHE A 268 10.10 -10.75 25.34
N LEU A 269 9.42 -11.46 26.24
CA LEU A 269 10.06 -12.46 27.11
C LEU A 269 10.59 -13.65 26.30
N GLN A 270 9.79 -14.16 25.37
CA GLN A 270 10.21 -15.23 24.46
C GLN A 270 11.38 -14.79 23.60
N LEU A 271 11.35 -13.55 23.10
CA LEU A 271 12.48 -12.96 22.40
C LEU A 271 13.73 -12.91 23.30
N ALA A 272 13.64 -12.34 24.50
CA ALA A 272 14.76 -12.26 25.44
C ALA A 272 15.34 -13.64 25.77
N ALA A 273 14.48 -14.63 26.09
CA ALA A 273 14.89 -15.99 26.38
C ALA A 273 15.58 -16.67 25.19
N SER A 274 15.06 -16.49 23.97
CA SER A 274 15.67 -17.00 22.74
C SER A 274 17.05 -16.39 22.50
N LEU A 275 17.20 -15.09 22.73
CA LEU A 275 18.50 -14.41 22.59
C LEU A 275 19.49 -14.85 23.66
N SER A 276 19.08 -14.92 24.93
CA SER A 276 19.94 -15.41 26.00
C SER A 276 20.38 -16.86 25.77
N ALA A 277 19.51 -17.72 25.24
CA ALA A 277 19.86 -19.09 24.90
C ALA A 277 20.88 -19.17 23.75
N LYS A 278 20.77 -18.28 22.75
CA LYS A 278 21.63 -18.28 21.57
C LYS A 278 22.98 -17.57 21.78
N TYR A 279 23.00 -16.46 22.51
CA TYR A 279 24.16 -15.57 22.64
C TYR A 279 24.71 -15.45 24.07
N GLY A 280 24.07 -16.11 25.04
CA GLY A 280 24.58 -16.22 26.41
C GLY A 280 24.34 -14.99 27.29
N PRO A 281 25.17 -14.78 28.33
CA PRO A 281 24.91 -13.83 29.43
C PRO A 281 25.04 -12.35 29.04
N GLY A 282 25.53 -12.04 27.83
CA GLY A 282 25.61 -10.67 27.32
C GLY A 282 24.26 -10.06 26.92
N ILE A 283 23.19 -10.85 26.92
CA ILE A 283 21.83 -10.38 26.58
C ILE A 283 21.15 -9.80 27.83
N PRO A 284 20.61 -8.57 27.76
CA PRO A 284 19.89 -7.95 28.87
C PRO A 284 18.66 -8.79 29.26
N THR A 285 18.51 -9.05 30.56
CA THR A 285 17.39 -9.85 31.08
C THR A 285 16.11 -9.03 31.13
N LEU A 286 15.00 -9.62 30.65
CA LEU A 286 13.67 -9.04 30.76
C LEU A 286 12.84 -9.80 31.81
N GLU A 287 12.29 -9.09 32.79
CA GLU A 287 11.50 -9.68 33.87
C GLU A 287 10.06 -10.02 33.46
N ALA A 288 9.54 -11.10 34.01
CA ALA A 288 8.16 -11.54 33.81
C ALA A 288 7.13 -10.55 34.40
N GLU A 289 5.91 -10.54 33.85
CA GLU A 289 4.85 -9.60 34.22
C GLU A 289 4.53 -9.55 35.72
N LYS A 290 4.70 -10.68 36.42
CA LYS A 290 4.44 -10.82 37.87
C LYS A 290 5.35 -9.93 38.72
N HIS A 291 6.54 -9.60 38.22
CA HIS A 291 7.54 -8.79 38.91
C HIS A 291 7.57 -7.33 38.44
N LEU A 292 6.74 -6.98 37.44
CA LEU A 292 6.72 -5.64 36.88
C LEU A 292 5.82 -4.67 37.67
N PRO A 293 6.25 -3.41 37.84
CA PRO A 293 5.43 -2.34 38.41
C PRO A 293 4.06 -2.26 37.72
N ARG A 294 2.99 -1.97 38.46
CA ARG A 294 1.62 -1.83 37.89
C ARG A 294 1.47 -0.66 36.90
N CYS A 295 2.43 0.26 36.87
CA CYS A 295 2.47 1.42 36.00
C CYS A 295 2.93 1.03 34.57
N LEU A 296 2.09 1.30 33.56
CA LEU A 296 2.37 1.01 32.16
C LEU A 296 3.61 1.74 31.63
N ASP A 297 3.80 3.01 32.00
CA ASP A 297 4.92 3.83 31.53
C ASP A 297 6.27 3.24 31.94
N ARG A 298 6.34 2.76 33.19
CA ARG A 298 7.55 2.09 33.71
C ARG A 298 7.81 0.77 32.99
N ARG A 299 6.77 0.03 32.60
CA ARG A 299 6.91 -1.19 31.79
C ARG A 299 7.39 -0.87 30.37
N MET A 300 6.82 0.16 29.75
CA MET A 300 7.25 0.65 28.44
C MET A 300 8.73 1.08 28.46
N ALA A 301 9.15 1.81 29.50
CA ALA A 301 10.54 2.20 29.68
C ALA A 301 11.49 0.99 29.74
N ARG A 302 11.12 -0.08 30.45
CA ARG A 302 11.93 -1.32 30.52
C ARG A 302 11.99 -2.05 29.18
N LEU A 303 10.86 -2.15 28.47
CA LEU A 303 10.84 -2.75 27.13
C LEU A 303 11.70 -1.94 26.15
N ASN A 304 11.63 -0.60 26.21
CA ASN A 304 12.47 0.29 25.41
C ASN A 304 13.95 0.16 25.75
N ALA A 305 14.30 0.05 27.04
CA ALA A 305 15.68 -0.18 27.46
C ALA A 305 16.21 -1.54 26.95
N PHE A 306 15.40 -2.59 27.03
CA PHE A 306 15.73 -3.91 26.48
C PHE A 306 15.93 -3.85 24.96
N LEU A 307 15.00 -3.26 24.21
CA LEU A 307 15.09 -3.12 22.76
C LEU A 307 16.32 -2.30 22.34
N ALA A 308 16.60 -1.18 23.00
CA ALA A 308 17.78 -0.37 22.74
C ALA A 308 19.07 -1.16 22.95
N ALA A 309 19.18 -1.86 24.10
CA ALA A 309 20.37 -2.65 24.41
C ALA A 309 20.61 -3.79 23.40
N ILE A 310 19.58 -4.55 22.99
CA ILE A 310 19.77 -5.61 21.98
C ILE A 310 20.03 -5.06 20.57
N LEU A 311 19.70 -3.80 20.29
CA LEU A 311 20.01 -3.14 19.02
C LEU A 311 21.48 -2.74 18.94
N GLU A 312 22.06 -2.28 20.04
CA GLU A 312 23.47 -1.88 20.13
C GLU A 312 24.45 -3.06 20.00
N LEU A 313 24.00 -4.27 20.35
CA LEU A 313 24.82 -5.49 20.24
C LEU A 313 24.98 -5.92 18.79
N SER A 314 26.06 -5.50 18.10
CA SER A 314 26.28 -5.78 16.68
C SER A 314 26.10 -7.26 16.31
N ALA A 315 26.69 -8.19 17.08
CA ALA A 315 26.68 -9.63 16.81
C ALA A 315 25.31 -10.34 17.00
N VAL A 316 24.30 -9.65 17.52
CA VAL A 316 23.00 -10.27 17.85
C VAL A 316 22.05 -10.13 16.67
N GLU A 317 21.77 -11.24 15.99
CA GLU A 317 20.69 -11.33 15.01
C GLU A 317 19.38 -11.77 15.67
N TRP A 318 18.29 -11.10 15.31
CA TRP A 318 16.94 -11.48 15.74
C TRP A 318 15.88 -11.00 14.76
N ALA A 319 14.71 -11.64 14.82
CA ALA A 319 13.58 -11.29 13.97
C ALA A 319 12.29 -11.17 14.77
N ILE A 320 11.42 -10.25 14.37
CA ILE A 320 10.07 -10.11 14.91
C ILE A 320 9.07 -10.03 13.76
N ARG A 321 8.05 -10.87 13.85
CA ARG A 321 6.97 -10.91 12.87
C ARG A 321 5.91 -9.87 13.22
N ILE A 322 5.76 -8.86 12.37
CA ILE A 322 4.81 -7.75 12.52
C ILE A 322 3.40 -8.15 12.10
N ASP A 323 3.31 -8.93 11.03
CA ASP A 323 2.07 -9.52 10.53
C ASP A 323 2.37 -10.84 9.82
N GLU A 324 1.33 -11.52 9.33
CA GLU A 324 1.45 -12.81 8.64
C GLU A 324 2.47 -12.81 7.48
N ALA A 325 2.63 -11.69 6.78
CA ALA A 325 3.51 -11.52 5.63
C ALA A 325 4.79 -10.72 5.92
N THR A 326 4.92 -10.09 7.08
CA THR A 326 6.04 -9.19 7.40
C THR A 326 6.84 -9.70 8.58
N CYS A 327 8.06 -10.16 8.30
CA CYS A 327 9.08 -10.42 9.30
C CYS A 327 10.18 -9.38 9.19
N VAL A 328 10.47 -8.69 10.30
CA VAL A 328 11.52 -7.68 10.40
C VAL A 328 12.70 -8.30 11.13
N VAL A 329 13.88 -8.24 10.52
CA VAL A 329 15.12 -8.89 10.94
C VAL A 329 16.17 -7.82 11.24
N LYS A 330 16.76 -7.88 12.42
CA LYS A 330 18.02 -7.20 12.72
C LYS A 330 19.17 -8.17 12.42
N PRO A 331 20.03 -7.93 11.42
CA PRO A 331 21.16 -8.81 11.12
C PRO A 331 22.31 -8.67 12.14
N ALA A 332 23.11 -9.73 12.32
CA ALA A 332 24.32 -9.76 13.18
C ALA A 332 25.48 -8.88 12.65
N ASN A 333 25.34 -8.32 11.45
CA ASN A 333 26.25 -7.33 10.91
C ASN A 333 25.49 -6.46 9.90
N PRO A 334 25.35 -5.14 10.13
CA PRO A 334 24.63 -4.26 9.19
C PRO A 334 25.31 -4.16 7.81
N SER A 335 26.57 -4.62 7.68
CA SER A 335 27.29 -4.72 6.40
C SER A 335 27.02 -6.01 5.63
N GLN A 336 26.49 -7.05 6.28
CA GLN A 336 26.01 -8.25 5.60
C GLN A 336 24.56 -8.06 5.21
N ARG A 337 24.34 -7.46 4.03
CA ARG A 337 23.07 -7.63 3.33
C ARG A 337 22.82 -9.14 3.18
N PRO A 338 21.59 -9.63 3.38
CA PRO A 338 21.26 -10.98 2.96
C PRO A 338 21.53 -11.06 1.46
N SER A 339 22.60 -11.76 1.11
CA SER A 339 22.91 -12.06 -0.28
C SER A 339 21.73 -12.86 -0.81
N SER A 340 21.14 -12.38 -1.89
CA SER A 340 20.28 -13.19 -2.74
C SER A 340 21.06 -14.45 -3.09
N ALA A 341 20.71 -15.57 -2.47
CA ALA A 341 21.29 -16.85 -2.79
C ALA A 341 21.10 -17.07 -4.29
N SER A 342 22.21 -17.00 -5.02
CA SER A 342 22.29 -17.49 -6.39
C SER A 342 22.17 -18.99 -6.28
N THR A 343 21.07 -19.56 -6.76
CA THR A 343 21.06 -20.97 -7.11
C THR A 343 22.04 -21.12 -8.27
N VAL A 344 23.26 -21.55 -7.94
CA VAL A 344 24.19 -22.13 -8.90
C VAL A 344 23.49 -23.35 -9.49
N SER A 345 23.21 -23.28 -10.79
CA SER A 345 22.94 -24.44 -11.61
C SER A 345 24.27 -25.17 -11.79
N ASP A 346 24.38 -26.34 -11.16
CA ASP A 346 25.39 -27.34 -11.52
C ASP A 346 24.89 -28.05 -12.79
N ASP A 347 25.40 -27.61 -13.94
CA ASP A 347 25.50 -28.37 -15.16
C ASP A 347 26.99 -28.34 -15.56
N ASP A 348 27.71 -29.44 -15.40
CA ASP A 348 28.79 -29.78 -16.34
C ASP A 348 29.06 -31.29 -16.37
N ASP A 349 29.03 -31.79 -17.60
CA ASP A 349 29.28 -33.16 -18.05
C ASP A 349 30.79 -33.47 -18.06
N GLY A 350 31.18 -34.76 -17.97
CA GLY A 350 32.47 -35.17 -18.53
C GLY A 350 33.15 -36.39 -17.91
N TRP A 351 33.02 -37.51 -18.61
CA TRP A 351 33.75 -38.78 -18.44
C TRP A 351 35.28 -38.65 -18.56
N PRO A 352 36.03 -39.68 -18.14
CA PRO A 352 36.49 -40.66 -19.13
C PRO A 352 36.01 -42.10 -18.90
#